data_AF-A0A285P4Q5-F1
#
_entry.id   AF-A0A285P4Q5-F1
#
_cell.length_a   1.000
_cell.length_b   1.000
_cell.length_c   1.000
_cell.angle_alpha   90.00
_cell.angle_beta   90.00
_cell.angle_gamma   90.00
#
_symmetry.space_group_name_H-M   'P 1'
#
loop_
_entity.id
_entity.type
_entity.pdbx_description
1 polymer ?
#
loop_
_entity_poly.entity_id
_entity_poly.type
_entity_poly.pdbx_seq_one_letter_code
_entity_poly.pdbx_strand_id
1 'polypeptide(L)' 'MGKVYIVGAGPGDVELLTLKAYKLIKSADAILYDRLINQEILSFAKPNCELV' A
#
# COMPACT_ATOMS: atom_id res chain seq x y z
N MET A 1 17.83 -7.84 4.24
CA MET A 1 16.89 -8.86 4.77
C MET A 1 15.50 -8.48 4.29
N GLY A 2 14.84 -9.35 3.52
CA GLY A 2 13.49 -9.08 3.02
C GLY A 2 12.47 -9.15 4.16
N LYS A 3 11.41 -8.33 4.08
CA LYS A 3 10.28 -8.34 5.02
C LYS A 3 8.98 -8.30 4.23
N VAL A 4 7.97 -9.01 4.72
CA VAL A 4 6.62 -9.00 4.16
C VAL A 4 5.67 -8.50 5.24
N TYR A 5 4.75 -7.62 4.85
CA TYR A 5 3.72 -7.08 5.71
C TYR A 5 2.35 -7.35 5.09
N ILE A 6 1.43 -7.93 5.86
CA ILE A 6 0.02 -8.02 5.49
C ILE A 6 -0.68 -6.82 6.12
N VAL A 7 -1.31 -6.01 5.28
CA VAL A 7 -1.86 -4.71 5.67
C VAL A 7 -3.28 -4.59 5.12
N GLY A 8 -4.22 -4.19 5.97
CA GLY A 8 -5.55 -3.81 5.52
C GLY A 8 -5.54 -2.41 4.91
N ALA A 9 -6.09 -2.25 3.70
CA ALA A 9 -6.21 -0.97 3.01
C ALA A 9 -7.43 -0.14 3.46
N GLY A 10 -8.29 -0.71 4.32
CA GLY A 10 -9.58 -0.11 4.69
C GLY A 10 -10.65 -0.36 3.62
N PRO A 11 -11.83 0.29 3.75
CA PRO A 11 -12.96 0.08 2.85
C PRO A 11 -12.89 0.91 1.56
N GLY A 12 -11.87 1.74 1.37
CA GLY A 12 -11.62 2.49 0.14
C GLY A 12 -11.23 3.95 0.36
N ASP A 13 -11.74 4.60 1.41
CA ASP A 13 -11.35 5.97 1.77
C ASP A 13 -9.90 6.00 2.27
N VAL A 14 -9.08 6.84 1.64
CA VAL A 14 -7.64 6.99 1.94
C VAL A 14 -7.39 7.48 3.38
N GLU A 15 -8.32 8.23 3.97
CA GLU A 15 -8.19 8.74 5.35
C GLU A 15 -8.34 7.62 6.40
N LEU A 16 -8.91 6.46 6.01
CA LEU A 16 -9.07 5.31 6.88
C LEU A 16 -7.84 4.40 6.92
N LEU A 17 -6.78 4.73 6.17
CA LEU A 17 -5.50 4.04 6.29
C LEU A 17 -4.89 4.29 7.66
N THR A 18 -4.40 3.21 8.29
CA THR A 18 -3.55 3.38 9.46
C THR A 18 -2.24 4.09 9.08
N LEU A 19 -1.69 4.88 10.00
CA LEU A 19 -0.40 5.54 9.78
C LEU A 19 0.74 4.55 9.47
N LYS A 20 0.65 3.31 9.98
CA LYS A 20 1.62 2.26 9.68
C LYS A 20 1.47 1.74 8.25
N ALA A 21 0.24 1.52 7.79
CA ALA A 21 -0.05 1.14 6.40
C ALA A 21 0.51 2.16 5.41
N TYR A 22 0.20 3.44 5.63
CA TYR A 22 0.68 4.53 4.80
C TYR A 22 2.22 4.58 4.70
N LYS A 23 2.92 4.45 5.83
CA LYS A 23 4.40 4.42 5.87
C LYS A 23 4.98 3.20 5.13
N LEU A 24 4.32 2.04 5.22
CA LEU A 24 4.75 0.83 4.52
C LEU A 24 4.56 0.98 3.01
N ILE A 25 3.40 1.44 2.55
CA ILE A 25 3.12 1.70 1.13
C ILE A 25 4.16 2.67 0.55
N LYS A 26 4.47 3.75 1.26
CA LYS A 26 5.48 4.73 0.83
C LYS A 26 6.91 4.19 0.68
N SER A 27 7.26 3.14 1.41
CA SER A 27 8.63 2.61 1.45
C SER A 27 8.79 1.27 0.73
N ALA A 28 7.69 0.57 0.45
CA ALA A 28 7.68 -0.75 -0.16
C ALA A 28 8.40 -0.76 -1.52
N ASP A 29 9.23 -1.78 -1.74
CA ASP A 29 9.85 -2.07 -3.04
C ASP A 29 8.85 -2.73 -4.00
N ALA A 30 7.91 -3.51 -3.47
CA ALA A 30 6.81 -4.12 -4.21
C ALA A 30 5.53 -4.15 -3.36
N ILE A 31 4.38 -4.00 -4.01
CA ILE A 31 3.04 -4.09 -3.40
C ILE A 31 2.22 -5.09 -4.20
N LEU A 32 1.84 -6.20 -3.55
CA LEU A 32 0.84 -7.14 -4.04
C LEU A 32 -0.54 -6.70 -3.52
N TYR A 33 -1.49 -6.50 -4.42
CA TYR A 33 -2.84 -6.04 -4.07
C TYR A 33 -3.93 -6.79 -4.85
N ASP A 34 -5.18 -6.63 -4.42
CA ASP A 34 -6.33 -7.21 -5.12
C ASP A 34 -7.22 -6.14 -5.76
N ARG A 35 -8.23 -6.58 -6.53
CA ARG A 35 -9.15 -5.70 -7.25
C ARG A 35 -10.00 -4.77 -6.39
N LEU A 36 -10.08 -4.97 -5.08
CA LEU A 36 -10.89 -4.15 -4.18
C LEU A 36 -10.15 -2.89 -3.72
N ILE A 37 -8.85 -2.76 -4.01
CA ILE A 37 -8.10 -1.57 -3.62
C ILE A 37 -8.61 -0.31 -4.35
N ASN A 38 -8.71 0.80 -3.61
CA ASN A 38 -8.79 2.12 -4.23
C ASN A 38 -7.41 2.48 -4.82
N GLN A 39 -7.36 2.83 -6.10
CA GLN A 39 -6.14 3.20 -6.82
C GLN A 39 -5.43 4.43 -6.21
N GLU A 40 -6.16 5.33 -5.55
CA GLU A 40 -5.56 6.46 -4.84
C GLU A 40 -4.60 6.02 -3.74
N ILE A 41 -4.85 4.87 -3.10
CA ILE A 41 -3.96 4.32 -2.08
C ILE A 41 -2.60 3.93 -2.69
N LEU A 42 -2.61 3.37 -3.90
CA LEU A 42 -1.39 2.97 -4.62
C LEU A 42 -0.58 4.18 -5.10
N SER A 43 -1.21 5.35 -5.25
CA SER A 43 -0.51 6.60 -5.60
C SER A 43 0.53 7.04 -4.56
N PHE A 44 0.43 6.52 -3.33
CA PHE A 44 1.43 6.76 -2.28
C PHE A 44 2.68 5.90 -2.42
N ALA A 45 2.67 4.89 -3.29
CA ALA A 45 3.84 4.07 -3.56
C ALA A 45 4.98 4.94 -4.11
N LYS A 46 6.23 4.56 -3.81
CA LYS A 46 7.40 5.27 -4.35
C LYS A 46 7.49 5.04 -5.88
N PRO A 47 8.14 5.94 -6.64
CA PRO A 47 8.15 5.89 -8.11
C PRO A 47 8.61 4.56 -8.74
N ASN A 48 9.51 3.83 -8.07
CA ASN A 48 10.06 2.55 -8.55
C ASN A 48 9.47 1.33 -7.80
N CYS A 49 8.29 1.48 -7.19
CA CYS A 49 7.60 0.38 -6.56
C CYS A 49 6.99 -0.54 -7.62
N GLU A 50 7.25 -1.84 -7.54
CA GLU A 50 6.58 -2.82 -8.38
C GLU A 50 5.15 -3.05 -7.87
N LEU A 51 4.15 -2.83 -8.72
CA LEU A 51 2.74 -3.03 -8.41
C LEU A 51 2.26 -4.32 -9.08
N VAL A 52 1.85 -5.31 -8.28
CA VAL A 52 1.46 -6.65 -8.73
C VAL A 52 0.04 -6.99 -8.33
#